data_AF-A0AAU9UKR1-F1
#
_entry.id   AF-A0AAU9UKR1-F1
#
_cell.length_a   1.000
_cell.length_b   1.000
_cell.length_c   1.000
_cell.angle_alpha   90.00
_cell.angle_beta   90.00
_cell.angle_gamma   90.00
#
_symmetry.space_group_name_H-M   'P 1'
#
loop_
_entity.id
_entity.type
_entity.pdbx_description
1 polymer ?
#
loop_
_entity_poly.entity_id
_entity_poly.type
_entity_poly.pdbx_seq_one_letter_code
_entity_poly.pdbx_strand_id
1 'polypeptide(L)'
;MTGISEKTVSTITKEGESTSQKITTPRKKRMQEKKIILDDFDLCAVRNKIHEMYTIRKEVPTLGKLSAELKIDINFREGRITL
;
A
#
# COMPACT_ATOMS: atom_id res chain seq x y z
N MET A 1 -22.86 36.50 -10.60
CA MET A 1 -22.00 36.32 -9.41
C MET A 1 -21.75 34.82 -9.25
N THR A 2 -20.56 34.34 -9.59
CA THR A 2 -20.19 32.93 -9.43
C THR A 2 -20.13 32.61 -7.94
N GLY A 3 -20.96 31.69 -7.45
CA GLY A 3 -21.08 31.31 -6.03
C GLY A 3 -19.88 30.53 -5.48
N ILE A 4 -18.67 30.83 -5.95
CA ILE A 4 -17.44 30.13 -5.61
C ILE A 4 -16.58 31.07 -4.75
N SER A 5 -16.07 30.56 -3.63
CA SER A 5 -15.23 31.32 -2.71
C SER A 5 -13.87 31.64 -3.35
N GLU A 6 -13.36 32.85 -3.10
CA GLU A 6 -12.01 33.29 -3.50
C GLU A 6 -10.91 32.34 -2.99
N LYS A 7 -11.11 31.73 -1.82
CA LYS A 7 -10.20 30.73 -1.26
C LYS A 7 -10.13 29.47 -2.14
N THR A 8 -11.26 29.05 -2.72
CA THR A 8 -11.31 27.91 -3.63
C THR A 8 -10.57 28.21 -4.93
N VAL A 9 -10.77 29.41 -5.50
CA VAL A 9 -10.07 29.85 -6.71
C VAL A 9 -8.56 29.89 -6.49
N SER A 10 -8.10 30.50 -5.38
CA SER A 10 -6.68 30.57 -5.05
C SER A 10 -6.04 29.21 -4.75
N THR A 11 -6.78 28.23 -4.20
CA THR A 11 -6.25 26.86 -4.05
C THR A 11 -6.11 26.15 -5.40
N ILE A 12 -7.06 26.36 -6.32
CA ILE A 12 -7.02 25.76 -7.65
C ILE A 12 -5.84 26.29 -8.45
N THR A 13 -5.60 27.60 -8.44
CA THR A 13 -4.47 28.21 -9.18
C THR A 13 -3.13 27.73 -8.63
N LYS A 14 -2.95 27.71 -7.31
CA LYS A 14 -1.74 27.19 -6.66
C LYS A 14 -1.48 25.71 -6.95
N GLU A 15 -2.52 24.87 -6.91
CA GLU A 15 -2.37 23.45 -7.23
C GLU A 15 -2.08 23.23 -8.74
N GLY A 16 -2.70 24.02 -9.62
CA GLY A 16 -2.51 23.96 -11.07
C GLY A 16 -1.11 24.36 -11.55
N GLU A 17 -0.48 25.37 -10.93
CA GLU A 17 0.90 25.79 -11.25
C GLU A 17 1.94 24.67 -10.99
N SER A 18 1.68 23.80 -10.01
CA SER A 18 2.58 22.72 -9.62
C SER A 18 2.44 21.43 -10.44
N THR A 19 1.37 21.30 -11.25
CA THR A 19 1.05 20.08 -12.02
C THR A 19 0.99 20.37 -13.52
N SER A 20 2.15 20.62 -14.14
CA SER A 20 2.26 20.98 -15.56
C SER A 20 1.79 19.90 -16.56
N GLN A 21 1.58 18.65 -16.14
CA GLN A 21 1.21 17.54 -17.03
C GLN A 21 0.07 16.63 -16.55
N LYS A 22 -0.46 16.82 -15.32
CA LYS A 22 -1.47 15.91 -14.76
C LYS A 22 -2.60 16.66 -14.06
N ILE A 23 -3.77 16.67 -14.69
CA ILE A 23 -5.01 17.23 -14.11
C ILE A 23 -5.37 16.43 -12.85
N THR A 24 -5.10 17.02 -11.69
CA THR A 24 -5.48 16.45 -10.38
C THR A 24 -6.61 17.29 -9.82
N THR A 25 -7.66 16.64 -9.28
CA THR A 25 -8.76 17.38 -8.67
C THR A 25 -8.30 18.02 -7.36
N PRO A 26 -8.61 19.32 -7.15
CA PRO A 26 -8.20 20.02 -5.94
C PRO A 26 -8.61 19.27 -4.69
N ARG A 27 -7.71 19.19 -3.70
CA ARG A 27 -7.96 18.55 -2.39
C ARG A 27 -8.24 17.04 -2.41
N LYS A 28 -8.22 16.36 -3.57
CA LYS A 28 -8.46 14.90 -3.71
C LYS A 28 -7.19 14.08 -3.91
N LYS A 29 -6.01 14.67 -3.68
CA LYS A 29 -4.74 13.95 -3.73
C LYS A 29 -4.62 13.02 -2.51
N ARG A 30 -4.82 11.72 -2.70
CA ARG A 30 -4.56 10.70 -1.67
C ARG A 30 -3.09 10.32 -1.69
N MET A 31 -2.42 10.34 -0.53
CA MET A 31 -1.09 9.78 -0.42
C MET A 31 -1.19 8.27 -0.56
N GLN A 32 -0.62 7.71 -1.65
CA GLN A 32 -0.49 6.27 -1.79
C GLN A 32 0.74 5.82 -1.03
N GLU A 33 0.59 4.75 -0.25
CA GLU A 33 1.74 4.08 0.36
C GLU A 33 2.61 3.45 -0.73
N LYS A 34 3.92 3.45 -0.51
CA LYS A 34 4.87 2.87 -1.46
C LYS A 34 4.64 1.37 -1.51
N LYS A 35 4.44 0.83 -2.71
CA LYS A 35 4.41 -0.61 -2.93
C LYS A 35 5.77 -1.19 -2.54
N ILE A 36 5.76 -2.26 -1.75
CA ILE A 36 6.96 -3.04 -1.49
C ILE A 36 7.27 -3.81 -2.77
N ILE A 37 8.48 -3.65 -3.28
CA ILE A 37 9.00 -4.47 -4.35
C ILE A 37 9.51 -5.75 -3.67
N LEU A 38 8.86 -6.87 -3.97
CA LEU A 38 9.26 -8.20 -3.52
C LEU A 38 10.04 -8.88 -4.64
N ASP A 39 11.09 -9.62 -4.27
CA ASP A 39 11.84 -10.44 -5.22
C ASP A 39 11.05 -11.72 -5.55
N ASP A 40 11.35 -12.33 -6.70
CA ASP A 40 10.69 -13.56 -7.15
C ASP A 40 10.95 -14.73 -6.19
N PHE A 41 12.12 -14.75 -5.55
CA PHE A 41 12.46 -15.71 -4.52
C PHE A 41 11.55 -15.59 -3.29
N ASP A 42 11.36 -14.37 -2.78
CA ASP A 42 10.53 -14.11 -1.62
C ASP A 42 9.06 -14.47 -1.91
N LEU A 43 8.57 -14.18 -3.11
CA LEU A 43 7.22 -14.58 -3.54
C LEU A 43 7.05 -16.10 -3.54
N CYS A 44 8.08 -16.84 -3.98
CA CYS A 44 8.07 -18.30 -3.97
C CYS A 44 8.07 -18.84 -2.54
N ALA A 45 8.90 -18.28 -1.66
CA ALA A 45 8.99 -18.69 -0.27
C ALA A 45 7.68 -18.45 0.49
N VAL A 46 7.03 -17.30 0.30
CA VAL A 46 5.69 -17.01 0.87
C VAL A 46 4.65 -18.03 0.40
N ARG A 47 4.63 -18.33 -0.90
CA ARG A 47 3.69 -19.31 -1.46
C ARG A 47 3.88 -20.70 -0.86
N ASN A 48 5.13 -21.15 -0.75
CA ASN A 48 5.45 -22.46 -0.18
C ASN A 48 5.05 -22.53 1.29
N LYS A 49 5.25 -21.45 2.05
CA LYS A 49 4.84 -21.38 3.45
C LYS A 49 3.32 -21.47 3.64
N ILE A 50 2.56 -20.75 2.81
CA ILE A 50 1.09 -20.85 2.80
C ILE A 50 0.65 -22.29 2.51
N HIS A 51 1.31 -22.95 1.54
CA HIS A 51 1.02 -24.34 1.22
C HIS A 51 1.33 -25.26 2.40
N GLU A 52 2.50 -25.13 3.03
CA GLU A 52 2.92 -25.89 4.21
C GLU A 52 1.89 -25.79 5.35
N MET A 53 1.38 -24.58 5.62
CA MET A 53 0.37 -24.35 6.65
C MET A 53 -0.92 -25.11 6.38
N TYR A 54 -1.39 -25.12 5.12
CA TYR A 54 -2.59 -25.86 4.75
C TYR A 54 -2.37 -27.38 4.69
N THR A 55 -1.27 -27.84 4.11
CA THR A 55 -1.05 -29.27 3.83
C THR A 55 -0.54 -30.06 5.02
N ILE A 56 0.43 -29.50 5.75
CA ILE A 56 1.12 -30.19 6.85
C ILE A 56 0.45 -29.83 8.18
N ARG A 57 0.33 -28.54 8.48
CA ARG A 57 -0.19 -28.08 9.77
C ARG A 57 -1.73 -28.15 9.85
N LYS A 58 -2.41 -28.18 8.69
CA LYS A 58 -3.88 -28.11 8.57
C LYS A 58 -4.48 -26.91 9.31
N GLU A 59 -3.76 -25.80 9.31
CA GLU A 59 -4.21 -24.56 9.92
C GLU A 59 -4.52 -23.51 8.86
N VAL A 60 -5.50 -22.65 9.14
CA VAL A 60 -5.80 -21.52 8.27
C VAL A 60 -4.68 -20.49 8.38
N PRO A 61 -4.01 -20.12 7.27
CA PRO A 61 -2.98 -19.10 7.24
C PRO A 61 -3.65 -17.73 7.39
N THR A 62 -3.78 -17.29 8.64
CA THR A 62 -4.14 -15.91 8.94
C THR A 62 -2.92 -15.01 8.77
N LEU A 63 -3.14 -13.74 8.44
CA LEU A 63 -2.05 -12.78 8.21
C LEU A 63 -1.08 -12.69 9.40
N GLY A 64 -1.59 -12.75 10.64
CA GLY A 64 -0.74 -12.69 11.83
C GLY A 64 0.12 -13.94 12.04
N LYS A 65 -0.40 -15.13 11.74
CA LYS A 65 0.38 -16.38 11.81
C LYS A 65 1.45 -16.41 10.72
N LEU A 66 1.04 -16.07 9.49
CA LEU A 66 1.94 -16.02 8.36
C LEU A 66 3.04 -14.98 8.57
N SER A 67 2.73 -13.79 9.10
CA SER A 67 3.74 -12.77 9.34
C SER A 67 4.73 -13.15 10.43
N ALA A 68 4.28 -13.84 11.49
CA ALA A 68 5.17 -14.38 12.53
C ALA A 68 6.14 -15.41 11.95
N GLU A 69 5.66 -16.33 11.11
CA GLU A 69 6.50 -17.36 10.49
C GLU A 69 7.45 -16.79 9.44
N LEU A 70 6.98 -15.86 8.58
CA LEU A 70 7.81 -15.23 7.56
C LEU A 70 8.90 -14.31 8.15
N LYS A 71 8.64 -13.72 9.33
CA LYS A 71 9.67 -13.00 10.09
C LYS A 71 10.79 -13.92 10.55
N ILE A 72 10.48 -15.15 10.94
CA ILE A 72 11.47 -16.12 11.42
C ILE A 72 12.27 -16.67 10.24
N ASP A 73 11.60 -17.07 9.17
CA ASP A 73 12.23 -17.82 8.08
C ASP A 73 13.00 -16.92 7.09
N ILE A 74 12.47 -15.74 6.76
CA ILE A 74 12.98 -14.89 5.67
C ILE A 74 13.43 -13.51 6.20
N ASN A 75 13.32 -13.26 7.50
CA ASN A 75 13.55 -11.95 8.11
C ASN A 75 12.76 -10.85 7.37
N PHE A 76 11.53 -11.17 6.98
CA PHE A 76 10.69 -10.27 6.20
C PHE A 76 10.44 -8.97 6.96
N ARG A 77 10.97 -7.86 6.42
CA ARG A 77 10.70 -6.51 6.94
C ARG A 77 9.30 -6.10 6.51
N GLU A 78 8.35 -6.25 7.42
CA GLU A 78 6.97 -5.81 7.21
C GLU A 78 6.89 -4.35 6.73
N GLY A 79 6.05 -4.10 5.72
CA GLY A 79 5.42 -2.79 5.56
C GLY A 79 4.36 -2.62 6.62
N ARG A 80 4.16 -1.40 7.12
CA ARG A 80 3.18 -1.11 8.18
C ARG A 80 1.83 -1.74 7.85
N ILE A 81 1.45 -2.76 8.62
CA ILE A 81 0.13 -3.37 8.57
C ILE A 81 -0.74 -2.49 9.48
N THR A 82 -1.50 -1.58 8.88
CA THR A 82 -2.58 -0.90 9.61
C THR A 82 -3.86 -1.69 9.34
N LEU A 83 -4.42 -2.27 10.41
CA LEU A 83 -5.74 -2.92 10.41
C LEU A 83 -6.85 -1.87 10.30
#